data_AF-A0A7X3QC79-F1
#
_entry.id   AF-A0A7X3QC79-F1
#
_cell.length_a   1.000
_cell.length_b   1.000
_cell.length_c   1.000
_cell.angle_alpha   90.00
_cell.angle_beta   90.00
_cell.angle_gamma   90.00
#
_symmetry.space_group_name_H-M   'P 1'
#
loop_
_entity.id
_entity.type
_entity.pdbx_description
1 polymer ?
#
loop_
_entity_poly.entity_id
_entity_poly.type
_entity_poly.pdbx_seq_one_letter_code
_entity_poly.pdbx_strand_id
1 'polypeptide(L)'
;MTPDTASGGVPSEIARHYPRQIELADGAPVELELMGSRDIDDMLAFARTLPPNDLMFLRINITDRLIVEHWVDSIEGGRTLTVVARQAGKVRGEATLRH
;
A
#
# COMPACT_ATOMS: atom_id res chain seq x y z
N MET A 1 3.38 24.10 -8.73
CA MET A 1 4.21 23.30 -7.80
C MET A 1 3.37 22.09 -7.40
N THR A 2 3.44 21.03 -8.18
CA THR A 2 2.85 19.72 -7.86
C THR A 2 4.00 18.83 -7.34
N PRO A 3 3.81 18.09 -6.24
CA PRO A 3 4.88 17.28 -5.67
C PRO A 3 5.08 16.03 -6.54
N ASP A 4 6.17 16.03 -7.30
CA ASP A 4 6.69 14.90 -8.06
C ASP A 4 7.54 14.00 -7.15
N THR A 5 6.96 13.29 -6.17
CA THR A 5 7.80 12.57 -5.19
C THR A 5 7.26 11.23 -4.68
N ALA A 6 6.52 10.45 -5.48
CA ALA A 6 6.11 9.11 -5.02
C ALA A 6 6.02 8.04 -6.13
N SER A 7 6.97 7.99 -7.06
CA SER A 7 6.92 6.99 -8.15
C SER A 7 8.26 6.32 -8.48
N GLY A 8 9.14 6.14 -7.47
CA GLY A 8 10.50 5.62 -7.65
C GLY A 8 10.64 4.35 -8.52
N GLY A 9 9.59 3.53 -8.67
CA GLY A 9 9.56 2.42 -9.63
C GLY A 9 8.21 2.17 -10.31
N VAL A 10 7.23 3.07 -10.17
CA VAL A 10 5.87 2.87 -10.72
C VAL A 10 5.75 3.53 -12.10
N PRO A 11 5.25 2.82 -13.14
CA PRO A 11 5.03 3.43 -14.45
C PRO A 11 4.13 4.66 -14.38
N SER A 12 4.51 5.75 -15.07
CA SER A 12 3.78 7.03 -15.09
C SER A 12 2.31 6.89 -15.52
N GLU A 13 2.03 5.92 -16.39
CA GLU A 13 0.69 5.59 -16.86
C GLU A 13 -0.23 5.12 -15.73
N ILE A 14 0.31 4.43 -14.73
CA ILE A 14 -0.40 3.99 -13.54
C ILE A 14 -0.42 5.13 -12.51
N ALA A 15 0.71 5.80 -12.30
CA ALA A 15 0.86 6.85 -11.30
C ALA A 15 -0.17 7.97 -11.44
N ARG A 16 -0.53 8.36 -12.67
CA ARG A 16 -1.55 9.41 -12.90
C ARG A 16 -2.96 9.09 -12.39
N HIS A 17 -3.26 7.82 -12.11
CA HIS A 17 -4.56 7.40 -11.57
C HIS A 17 -4.62 7.48 -10.05
N TYR A 18 -3.53 7.89 -9.39
CA TYR A 18 -3.41 7.98 -7.94
C TYR A 18 -2.86 9.36 -7.51
N PRO A 19 -3.31 9.91 -6.37
CA PRO A 19 -4.35 9.37 -5.48
C PRO A 19 -5.74 9.42 -6.12
N ARG A 20 -6.63 8.52 -5.69
CA ARG A 20 -8.03 8.48 -6.15
C ARG A 20 -8.97 8.21 -5.00
N GLN A 21 -10.03 9.02 -4.89
CA GLN A 21 -11.13 8.77 -3.97
C GLN A 21 -12.17 7.84 -4.59
N ILE A 22 -12.67 6.89 -3.79
CA ILE A 22 -13.78 6.01 -4.13
C ILE A 22 -14.76 5.94 -2.96
N GLU A 23 -16.00 5.54 -3.25
CA GLU A 23 -16.99 5.17 -2.26
C GLU A 23 -17.15 3.65 -2.26
N LEU A 24 -17.15 3.05 -1.08
CA LEU A 24 -17.47 1.63 -0.90
C LEU A 24 -18.99 1.40 -1.00
N ALA A 25 -19.40 0.13 -1.07
CA ALA A 25 -20.81 -0.24 -1.20
C ALA A 25 -21.70 0.24 -0.03
N ASP A 26 -21.10 0.45 1.15
CA ASP A 26 -21.76 0.99 2.34
C ASP A 26 -21.73 2.54 2.39
N GLY A 27 -21.24 3.20 1.34
CA GLY A 27 -21.09 4.64 1.25
C GLY A 27 -19.86 5.21 1.95
N ALA A 28 -18.99 4.36 2.51
CA ALA A 28 -17.80 4.84 3.19
C ALA A 28 -16.75 5.39 2.18
N PRO A 29 -16.21 6.60 2.39
CA PRO A 29 -15.17 7.14 1.52
C PRO A 29 -13.82 6.49 1.82
N VAL A 30 -13.08 6.16 0.77
CA VAL A 30 -11.73 5.60 0.84
C VAL A 30 -10.83 6.31 -0.17
N GLU A 31 -9.62 6.62 0.25
CA GLU A 31 -8.56 7.14 -0.62
C GLU A 31 -7.62 6.01 -1.01
N LEU A 32 -7.43 5.81 -2.31
CA LEU A 32 -6.47 4.87 -2.86
C LEU A 32 -5.18 5.63 -3.21
N GLU A 33 -4.05 5.15 -2.71
CA GLU A 33 -2.72 5.72 -2.95
C GLU A 33 -1.72 4.65 -3.36
N LEU A 34 -0.67 5.03 -4.08
CA LEU A 34 0.48 4.14 -4.30
C LEU A 34 1.32 4.09 -3.02
N MET A 35 1.70 2.87 -2.62
CA MET A 35 2.60 2.67 -1.48
C MET A 35 4.03 3.08 -1.83
N GLY A 36 4.72 3.69 -0.87
CA GLY A 36 6.16 3.92 -0.92
C GLY A 36 6.82 3.81 0.45
N SER A 37 8.08 4.24 0.54
CA SER A 37 8.88 4.20 1.77
C SER A 37 8.26 4.94 2.97
N ARG A 38 7.48 5.99 2.72
CA ARG A 38 6.74 6.71 3.77
C ARG A 38 5.66 5.88 4.47
N ASP A 39 5.22 4.78 3.87
CA ASP A 39 4.06 4.01 4.32
C ASP A 39 4.43 2.78 5.17
N ILE A 40 5.72 2.53 5.43
CA ILE A 40 6.19 1.34 6.15
C ILE A 40 5.54 1.25 7.54
N ASP A 41 5.53 2.35 8.30
CA ASP A 41 5.00 2.38 9.66
C ASP A 41 3.48 2.16 9.70
N ASP A 42 2.77 2.78 8.75
CA ASP A 42 1.33 2.62 8.61
C ASP A 42 0.95 1.20 8.18
N MET A 43 1.75 0.60 7.30
CA MET A 43 1.55 -0.78 6.85
C MET A 43 1.78 -1.77 8.00
N LEU A 44 2.80 -1.56 8.82
CA LEU A 44 3.02 -2.36 10.04
C LEU A 44 1.90 -2.17 11.06
N ALA A 45 1.41 -0.94 11.23
CA ALA A 45 0.26 -0.68 12.09
C ALA A 45 -0.98 -1.42 11.60
N PHE A 46 -1.25 -1.41 10.30
CA PHE A 46 -2.33 -2.19 9.69
C PHE A 46 -2.14 -3.70 9.87
N ALA A 47 -0.96 -4.23 9.53
CA ALA A 47 -0.66 -5.66 9.66
C ALA A 47 -0.93 -6.20 11.08
N ARG A 48 -0.61 -5.41 12.11
CA ARG A 48 -0.85 -5.76 13.51
C ARG A 48 -2.32 -5.71 13.94
N THR A 49 -3.19 -5.11 13.15
CA THR A 49 -4.65 -5.13 13.39
C THR A 49 -5.33 -6.36 12.80
N LEU A 50 -4.66 -7.10 11.91
CA LEU A 50 -5.22 -8.29 11.29
C LEU A 50 -5.35 -9.44 12.31
N PRO A 51 -6.49 -10.16 12.33
CA PRO A 51 -6.62 -11.38 13.11
C PRO A 51 -5.52 -12.40 12.78
N PRO A 52 -5.04 -13.19 13.76
CA PRO A 52 -4.00 -14.19 13.52
C PRO A 52 -4.33 -15.20 12.40
N ASN A 53 -5.59 -15.57 12.26
CA ASN A 53 -6.03 -16.49 11.19
C ASN A 53 -5.90 -15.86 9.80
N ASP A 54 -6.12 -14.56 9.67
CA ASP A 54 -6.02 -13.85 8.39
C ASP A 54 -4.55 -13.75 7.94
N LEU A 55 -3.63 -13.58 8.90
CA LEU A 55 -2.19 -13.59 8.64
C LEU A 55 -1.71 -14.94 8.09
N MET A 56 -2.36 -16.06 8.43
CA MET A 56 -1.98 -17.38 7.92
C MET A 56 -2.25 -17.56 6.41
N PHE A 57 -3.08 -16.71 5.81
CA PHE A 57 -3.30 -16.71 4.36
C PHE A 57 -2.26 -15.88 3.60
N LEU A 58 -1.43 -15.12 4.30
CA LEU A 58 -0.38 -14.30 3.69
C LEU A 58 0.87 -15.14 3.43
N ARG A 59 1.47 -14.97 2.24
CA ARG A 59 2.71 -15.65 1.84
C ARG A 59 3.94 -15.17 2.61
N ILE A 60 3.88 -13.96 3.16
CA ILE A 60 4.97 -13.30 3.86
C ILE A 60 4.43 -12.73 5.17
N ASN A 61 5.27 -12.71 6.20
CA ASN A 61 4.89 -12.09 7.46
C ASN A 61 5.03 -10.57 7.39
N ILE A 62 3.95 -9.88 7.02
CA ILE A 62 3.92 -8.41 6.93
C ILE A 62 3.93 -7.70 8.30
N THR A 63 3.97 -8.42 9.42
CA THR A 63 4.19 -7.83 10.76
C THR A 63 5.66 -7.58 11.07
N ASP A 64 6.57 -8.16 10.27
CA ASP A 64 8.01 -7.94 10.34
C ASP A 64 8.40 -6.72 9.51
N ARG A 65 9.06 -5.75 10.16
CA ARG A 65 9.51 -4.52 9.52
C ARG A 65 10.45 -4.78 8.34
N LEU A 66 11.38 -5.73 8.48
CA LEU A 66 12.35 -6.01 7.44
C LEU A 66 11.68 -6.52 6.16
N ILE A 67 10.59 -7.28 6.32
CA ILE A 67 9.77 -7.75 5.20
C ILE A 67 9.06 -6.59 4.49
N VAL A 68 8.52 -5.63 5.24
CA VAL A 68 7.87 -4.44 4.67
C VAL A 68 8.88 -3.51 3.99
N GLU A 69 10.07 -3.36 4.55
CA GLU A 69 11.19 -2.61 3.93
C GLU A 69 11.61 -3.25 2.59
N HIS A 70 11.83 -4.56 2.56
CA HIS A 70 12.15 -5.27 1.30
C HIS A 70 11.02 -5.23 0.26
N TRP A 71 9.78 -5.14 0.73
CA TRP A 71 8.64 -4.93 -0.15
C TRP A 71 8.69 -3.53 -0.77
N VAL A 72 9.00 -2.48 0.00
CA VAL A 72 9.25 -1.13 -0.54
C VAL A 72 10.40 -1.13 -1.53
N ASP A 73 11.53 -1.78 -1.23
CA ASP A 73 12.66 -1.92 -2.18
C ASP A 73 12.23 -2.58 -3.51
N SER A 74 11.23 -3.47 -3.44
CA SER A 74 10.67 -4.11 -4.63
C SER A 74 9.75 -3.19 -5.43
N ILE A 75 9.05 -2.27 -4.76
CA ILE A 75 8.24 -1.22 -5.39
C ILE A 75 9.15 -0.20 -6.07
N GLU A 76 10.16 0.30 -5.37
CA GLU A 76 11.13 1.26 -5.92
C GLU A 76 11.94 0.63 -7.06
N GLY A 77 12.24 -0.66 -6.98
CA GLY A 77 12.85 -1.42 -8.07
C GLY A 77 11.92 -1.79 -9.23
N GLY A 78 10.65 -1.36 -9.22
CA GLY A 78 9.67 -1.61 -10.29
C GLY A 78 9.24 -3.07 -10.45
N ARG A 79 9.56 -3.94 -9.48
CA ARG A 79 9.18 -5.37 -9.49
C ARG A 79 7.80 -5.61 -8.90
N THR A 80 7.26 -4.62 -8.19
CA THR A 80 6.01 -4.72 -7.46
C THR A 80 5.27 -3.40 -7.55
N LEU A 81 3.95 -3.46 -7.68
CA LEU A 81 3.06 -2.32 -7.56
C LEU A 81 2.10 -2.61 -6.42
N THR A 82 2.01 -1.69 -5.47
CA THR A 82 1.07 -1.81 -4.36
C THR A 82 0.22 -0.55 -4.27
N VAL A 83 -1.09 -0.77 -4.16
CA VAL A 83 -2.08 0.26 -3.84
C VAL A 83 -2.53 0.05 -2.40
N VAL A 84 -2.55 1.13 -1.61
CA VAL A 84 -3.09 1.15 -0.25
C VAL A 84 -4.42 1.87 -0.23
N ALA A 85 -5.37 1.31 0.51
CA ALA A 85 -6.65 1.92 0.79
C ALA A 85 -6.59 2.59 2.17
N ARG A 86 -6.80 3.91 2.22
CA ARG A 86 -6.82 4.71 3.44
C ARG A 86 -8.23 5.17 3.78
N GLN A 87 -8.56 5.04 5.06
CA GLN A 87 -9.79 5.59 5.63
C GLN A 87 -9.43 6.31 6.93
N ALA A 88 -9.81 7.58 7.03
CA ALA A 88 -9.46 8.46 8.16
C ALA A 88 -7.94 8.43 8.47
N GLY A 89 -7.11 8.51 7.42
CA GLY A 89 -5.65 8.53 7.50
C GLY A 89 -4.98 7.19 7.78
N LYS A 90 -5.73 6.11 8.04
CA LYS A 90 -5.18 4.79 8.37
C LYS A 90 -5.33 3.83 7.20
N VAL A 91 -4.32 2.99 6.98
CA VAL A 91 -4.42 1.88 6.03
C VAL A 91 -5.47 0.88 6.53
N ARG A 92 -6.41 0.55 5.64
CA ARG A 92 -7.49 -0.42 5.86
C ARG A 92 -7.42 -1.62 4.91
N GLY A 93 -6.57 -1.54 3.89
CA GLY A 93 -6.33 -2.63 2.96
C GLY A 93 -5.19 -2.30 2.02
N GLU A 94 -4.68 -3.33 1.38
CA GLU A 94 -3.67 -3.24 0.31
C GLU A 94 -4.02 -4.21 -0.81
N ALA A 95 -3.57 -3.88 -2.02
CA ALA A 95 -3.57 -4.80 -3.13
C ALA A 95 -2.23 -4.70 -3.86
N THR A 96 -1.62 -5.86 -4.08
CA THR A 96 -0.28 -5.95 -4.65
C THR A 96 -0.27 -6.77 -5.93
N LEU A 97 0.29 -6.19 -6.99
CA LEU A 97 0.65 -6.87 -8.22
C LEU A 97 2.17 -7.06 -8.26
N ARG A 98 2.62 -8.30 -8.42
CA ARG A 98 4.04 -8.66 -8.51
C ARG A 98 4.30 -9.32 -9.86
N HIS A 99 5.36 -8.88 -10.55
CA HIS A 99 5.82 -9.44 -11.82
C HIS A 99 6.95 -10.46 -11.61
#